data_AF-A0A7C2AHP1-F1
#
_entry.id   AF-A0A7C2AHP1-F1
#
_cell.length_a   1.000
_cell.length_b   1.000
_cell.length_c   1.000
_cell.angle_alpha   90.00
_cell.angle_beta   90.00
_cell.angle_gamma   90.00
#
_symmetry.space_group_name_H-M   'P 1'
#
loop_
_entity.id
_entity.type
_entity.pdbx_description
1 polymer ?
#
loop_
_entity_poly.entity_id
_entity_poly.type
_entity_poly.pdbx_seq_one_letter_code
_entity_poly.pdbx_strand_id
1 'polypeptide(L)'
;WNWDIAYYAADEGTYTGSSKDSARYSYDVVNKSGQGYEERNQFNLRGIVHLVSGDLKTDLGASLQYGQLKSRGPEDDGHHYAASGHMVNKWQNFTLATQLTYYRFDVDKNQPLGTDNLVQMGAYDFPNTIAAEAWLPAISLSYTYETNQLPWLDYVMPYMEYSVLMKQESDFNDSALATLGAAWASGNWYIYTDLSASNGNEFIGGDDAFGDRLGANLDNEWQTRFNINFGYYF
;
A
#
# COMPACT_ATOMS: atom_id res chain seq x y z
N TRP A 1 6.88 -11.39 22.23
CA TRP A 1 6.50 -10.00 21.96
C TRP A 1 7.65 -9.37 21.22
N ASN A 2 7.34 -8.72 20.10
CA ASN A 2 8.28 -7.96 19.30
C ASN A 2 7.74 -6.53 19.19
N TRP A 3 8.63 -5.57 19.41
CA TRP A 3 8.30 -4.15 19.37
C TRP A 3 9.26 -3.44 18.43
N ASP A 4 8.69 -2.63 17.54
CA ASP A 4 9.45 -1.80 16.61
C ASP A 4 9.05 -0.34 16.84
N ILE A 5 10.03 0.54 16.84
CA ILE A 5 9.82 1.98 16.99
C ILE A 5 10.69 2.70 15.96
N ALA A 6 10.15 3.73 15.34
CA ALA A 6 10.89 4.53 14.37
C ALA A 6 10.47 5.99 14.43
N TYR A 7 11.42 6.86 14.12
CA TYR A 7 11.19 8.29 13.95
C TYR A 7 11.83 8.73 12.63
N TYR A 8 11.07 9.49 11.84
CA TYR A 8 11.48 10.05 10.57
C TYR A 8 11.32 11.56 10.64
N ALA A 9 12.42 12.29 10.49
CA ALA A 9 12.38 13.76 10.53
C ALA A 9 11.68 14.36 9.29
N ALA A 10 11.73 13.64 8.16
CA ALA A 10 11.18 14.01 6.86
C ALA A 10 10.88 12.75 6.04
N ASP A 11 10.17 12.94 4.93
CA ASP A 11 9.97 11.98 3.83
C ASP A 11 11.29 11.64 3.09
N GLU A 12 11.23 10.73 2.12
CA GLU A 12 12.43 10.31 1.36
C GLU A 12 13.02 11.40 0.46
N GLY A 13 12.28 12.50 0.28
CA GLY A 13 12.64 13.63 -0.57
C GLY A 13 12.40 13.37 -2.05
N THR A 14 12.93 14.26 -2.89
CA THR A 14 12.84 14.17 -4.35
C THR A 14 14.22 14.12 -4.98
N TYR A 15 14.37 13.31 -6.02
CA TYR A 15 15.63 13.05 -6.71
C TYR A 15 15.55 13.48 -8.18
N THR A 16 16.16 12.72 -9.07
CA THR A 16 16.25 13.03 -10.50
C THR A 16 14.99 12.59 -11.23
N GLY A 17 14.23 13.55 -11.73
CA GLY A 17 13.02 13.33 -12.54
C GLY A 17 12.52 14.62 -13.18
N SER A 18 11.40 14.53 -13.88
CA SER A 18 10.74 15.63 -14.58
C SER A 18 9.61 16.27 -13.78
N SER A 19 9.05 15.55 -12.81
CA SER A 19 8.03 16.05 -11.91
C SER A 19 8.62 16.95 -10.82
N LYS A 20 7.77 17.80 -10.26
CA LYS A 20 8.09 18.53 -9.05
C LYS A 20 7.71 17.68 -7.85
N ASP A 21 8.73 17.31 -7.08
CA ASP A 21 8.62 16.63 -5.79
C ASP A 21 8.06 15.18 -5.86
N SER A 22 7.79 14.61 -7.04
CA SER A 22 7.33 13.21 -7.18
C SER A 22 8.40 12.27 -7.73
N ALA A 23 9.62 12.76 -7.98
CA ALA A 23 10.75 11.98 -8.47
C ALA A 23 11.37 11.13 -7.34
N ARG A 24 10.59 10.15 -6.88
CA ARG A 24 10.84 9.35 -5.68
C ARG A 24 10.35 7.92 -5.89
N TYR A 25 10.75 6.97 -5.04
CA TYR A 25 10.44 5.55 -5.27
C TYR A 25 9.12 5.13 -4.63
N SER A 26 8.84 5.65 -3.44
CA SER A 26 7.68 5.31 -2.62
C SER A 26 6.61 6.39 -2.72
N TYR A 27 5.39 6.05 -2.31
CA TYR A 27 4.31 7.03 -2.20
C TYR A 27 4.43 7.79 -0.88
N ASP A 28 4.60 9.11 -0.98
CA ASP A 28 4.62 10.06 0.13
C ASP A 28 3.73 11.27 -0.23
N VAL A 29 3.42 12.13 0.74
CA VAL A 29 2.75 13.41 0.47
C VAL A 29 3.76 14.33 -0.23
N VAL A 30 3.36 14.93 -1.36
CA VAL A 30 4.26 15.74 -2.19
C VAL A 30 3.75 17.16 -2.39
N ASN A 31 4.67 18.11 -2.35
CA ASN A 31 4.43 19.51 -2.63
C ASN A 31 4.59 19.84 -4.13
N LYS A 32 3.78 19.18 -4.98
CA LYS A 32 3.82 19.36 -6.44
C LYS A 32 3.63 20.82 -6.86
N SER A 33 2.76 21.57 -6.20
CA SER A 33 2.50 22.98 -6.52
C SER A 33 3.61 23.91 -6.04
N GLY A 34 4.33 23.56 -4.96
CA GLY A 34 5.21 24.44 -4.20
C GLY A 34 4.51 25.18 -3.06
N GLN A 35 3.22 24.98 -2.86
CA GLN A 35 2.37 25.62 -1.85
C GLN A 35 1.47 24.60 -1.12
N GLY A 36 1.83 23.32 -1.11
CA GLY A 36 1.13 22.26 -0.38
C GLY A 36 1.94 21.78 0.83
N TYR A 37 1.70 20.53 1.23
CA TYR A 37 2.27 19.94 2.43
C TYR A 37 3.57 19.16 2.16
N GLU A 38 4.40 19.05 3.19
CA GLU A 38 5.57 18.16 3.29
C GLU A 38 5.47 17.34 4.58
N GLU A 39 5.77 16.04 4.54
CA GLU A 39 5.75 15.19 5.75
C GLU A 39 6.96 15.49 6.64
N ARG A 40 6.72 15.69 7.93
CA ARG A 40 7.74 15.96 8.94
C ARG A 40 7.44 15.21 10.22
N ASN A 41 8.49 14.92 10.99
CA ASN A 41 8.37 14.45 12.37
C ASN A 41 7.42 13.24 12.54
N GLN A 42 7.54 12.23 11.67
CA GLN A 42 6.72 11.03 11.74
C GLN A 42 7.27 10.05 12.79
N PHE A 43 6.37 9.49 13.60
CA PHE A 43 6.64 8.47 14.59
C PHE A 43 5.82 7.22 14.30
N ASN A 44 6.49 6.07 14.30
CA ASN A 44 5.87 4.77 14.07
C ASN A 44 6.12 3.84 15.25
N LEU A 45 5.09 3.08 15.63
CA LEU A 45 5.14 2.06 16.68
C LEU A 45 4.44 0.80 16.19
N ARG A 46 5.04 -0.37 16.39
CA ARG A 46 4.43 -1.68 16.14
C ARG A 46 4.69 -2.63 17.29
N GLY A 47 3.67 -3.39 17.66
CA GLY A 47 3.77 -4.49 18.61
C GLY A 47 3.18 -5.77 18.03
N ILE A 48 3.89 -6.88 18.18
CA ILE A 48 3.45 -8.21 17.75
C ILE A 48 3.54 -9.20 18.91
N VAL A 49 2.48 -9.95 19.15
CA VAL A 49 2.46 -11.12 20.02
C VAL A 49 2.48 -12.38 19.16
N HIS A 50 3.36 -13.31 19.53
CA HIS A 50 3.50 -14.60 18.86
C HIS A 50 2.78 -15.65 19.71
N LEU A 51 1.77 -16.29 19.12
CA LEU A 51 0.92 -17.29 19.74
C LEU A 51 1.10 -18.62 19.02
N VAL A 52 1.11 -19.71 19.79
CA VAL A 52 1.20 -21.07 19.24
C VAL A 52 0.12 -21.91 19.90
N SER A 53 -0.70 -22.57 19.07
CA SER A 53 -1.76 -23.48 19.50
C SER A 53 -1.77 -24.72 18.62
N GLY A 54 -1.09 -25.78 19.07
CA GLY A 54 -0.85 -26.96 18.25
C GLY A 54 -0.01 -26.60 17.02
N ASP A 55 -0.50 -26.95 15.83
CA ASP A 55 0.17 -26.68 14.55
C ASP A 55 -0.06 -25.24 14.03
N LEU A 56 -0.95 -24.48 14.69
CA LEU A 56 -1.24 -23.09 14.32
C LEU A 56 -0.25 -22.16 15.01
N LYS A 57 0.50 -21.40 14.20
CA LYS A 57 1.31 -20.25 14.63
C LYS A 57 0.61 -18.97 14.20
N THR A 58 0.38 -18.06 15.15
CA THR A 58 -0.29 -16.79 14.89
C THR A 58 0.59 -15.65 15.38
N ASP A 59 0.94 -14.75 14.47
CA ASP A 59 1.53 -13.46 14.78
C ASP A 59 0.40 -12.43 14.76
N LEU A 60 -0.05 -11.98 15.93
CA LEU A 60 -1.10 -10.97 16.08
C LEU A 60 -0.43 -9.64 16.43
N GLY A 61 -0.70 -8.59 15.65
CA GLY A 61 -0.05 -7.30 15.79
C GLY A 61 -0.98 -6.11 15.68
N ALA A 62 -0.48 -4.99 16.20
CA ALA A 62 -1.06 -3.67 16.00
C ALA A 62 0.06 -2.67 15.69
N SER A 63 -0.23 -1.68 14.86
CA SER A 63 0.69 -0.58 14.54
C SER A 63 -0.01 0.78 14.55
N LEU A 64 0.78 1.81 14.85
CA LEU A 64 0.39 3.21 14.85
C LEU A 64 1.45 4.02 14.09
N GLN A 65 0.99 5.00 13.33
CA GLN A 65 1.81 6.01 12.68
C GLN A 65 1.16 7.37 12.94
N TYR A 66 1.97 8.37 13.28
CA TYR A 66 1.53 9.76 13.41
C TYR A 66 2.64 10.67 12.89
N GLY A 67 2.31 11.66 12.07
CA GLY A 67 3.27 12.62 11.54
C GLY A 67 2.65 14.00 11.32
N GLN A 68 3.53 15.00 11.18
CA GLN A 68 3.16 16.37 10.87
C GLN A 68 3.12 16.56 9.35
N LEU A 69 2.14 17.33 8.87
CA LEU A 69 2.09 17.86 7.51
C LEU A 69 2.46 19.34 7.56
N LYS A 70 3.71 19.67 7.23
CA LYS A 70 4.19 21.06 7.23
C LYS A 70 3.69 21.78 5.98
N SER A 71 2.89 22.82 6.14
CA SER A 71 2.46 23.63 5.00
C SER A 71 3.59 24.51 4.45
N ARG A 72 3.62 24.66 3.13
CA ARG A 72 4.42 25.66 2.39
C ARG A 72 3.55 26.73 1.72
N GLY A 73 2.23 26.64 1.85
CA GLY A 73 1.26 27.58 1.32
C GLY A 73 0.73 28.56 2.37
N PRO A 74 -0.41 29.21 2.10
CA PRO A 74 -1.10 30.06 3.06
C PRO A 74 -1.88 29.29 4.14
N GLU A 75 -2.06 27.98 3.98
CA GLU A 75 -2.77 27.11 4.92
C GLU A 75 -1.96 26.80 6.19
N ASP A 76 -2.66 26.38 7.24
CA ASP A 76 -2.03 25.98 8.49
C ASP A 76 -1.34 24.61 8.35
N ASP A 77 -0.40 24.31 9.26
CA ASP A 77 0.17 22.97 9.35
C ASP A 77 -0.91 21.95 9.72
N GLY A 78 -0.88 20.80 9.05
CA GLY A 78 -1.74 19.67 9.32
C GLY A 78 -1.02 18.53 10.04
N HIS A 79 -1.67 17.38 10.10
CA HIS A 79 -1.09 16.14 10.58
C HIS A 79 -1.73 14.94 9.92
N HIS A 80 -1.12 13.78 10.03
CA HIS A 80 -1.69 12.52 9.55
C HIS A 80 -1.46 11.42 10.57
N TYR A 81 -2.34 10.44 10.57
CA TYR A 81 -2.18 9.26 11.39
C TYR A 81 -2.79 8.03 10.74
N ALA A 82 -2.25 6.88 11.09
CA ALA A 82 -2.79 5.58 10.73
C ALA A 82 -2.72 4.63 11.91
N ALA A 83 -3.72 3.76 12.01
CA ALA A 83 -3.77 2.67 12.97
C ALA A 83 -4.14 1.38 12.25
N SER A 84 -3.47 0.28 12.60
CA SER A 84 -3.71 -1.00 11.96
C SER A 84 -3.74 -2.14 12.96
N GLY A 85 -4.70 -3.04 12.79
CA GLY A 85 -4.70 -4.38 13.37
C GLY A 85 -4.37 -5.39 12.28
N HIS A 86 -3.42 -6.28 12.53
CA HIS A 86 -2.95 -7.25 11.54
C HIS A 86 -2.66 -8.60 12.19
N MET A 87 -2.84 -9.67 11.42
CA MET A 87 -2.47 -11.01 11.85
C MET A 87 -1.91 -11.84 10.71
N VAL A 88 -0.95 -12.70 11.02
CA VAL A 88 -0.44 -13.74 10.12
C VAL A 88 -0.60 -15.08 10.80
N ASN A 89 -1.40 -15.96 10.19
CA ASN A 89 -1.67 -17.30 10.66
C ASN A 89 -0.97 -18.29 9.74
N LYS A 90 -0.15 -19.18 10.30
CA LYS A 90 0.50 -20.27 9.57
C LYS A 90 0.02 -21.60 10.13
N TRP A 91 -0.57 -22.43 9.28
CA TRP A 91 -0.95 -23.80 9.63
C TRP A 91 -0.51 -24.73 8.51
N GLN A 92 0.35 -25.70 8.84
CA GLN A 92 0.99 -26.57 7.84
C GLN A 92 1.61 -25.72 6.71
N ASN A 93 1.15 -25.93 5.48
CA ASN A 93 1.65 -25.25 4.28
C ASN A 93 0.88 -23.97 3.95
N PHE A 94 -0.17 -23.64 4.69
CA PHE A 94 -0.96 -22.45 4.44
C PHE A 94 -0.47 -21.26 5.26
N THR A 95 -0.52 -20.08 4.63
CA THR A 95 -0.36 -18.80 5.32
C THR A 95 -1.57 -17.92 5.00
N LEU A 96 -2.27 -17.46 6.04
CA LEU A 96 -3.36 -16.50 5.95
C LEU A 96 -2.94 -15.21 6.66
N ALA A 97 -2.78 -14.13 5.90
CA ALA A 97 -2.54 -12.80 6.43
C ALA A 97 -3.80 -11.94 6.28
N THR A 98 -4.16 -11.19 7.31
CA THR A 98 -5.26 -10.21 7.24
C THR A 98 -4.84 -8.91 7.93
N GLN A 99 -5.33 -7.80 7.42
CA GLN A 99 -5.08 -6.48 7.95
C GLN A 99 -6.36 -5.64 7.89
N LEU A 100 -6.56 -4.79 8.88
CA LEU A 100 -7.50 -3.68 8.83
C LEU A 100 -6.77 -2.43 9.26
N THR A 101 -6.62 -1.49 8.34
CA THR A 101 -6.01 -0.19 8.60
C THR A 101 -7.06 0.90 8.49
N TYR A 102 -7.00 1.88 9.37
CA TYR A 102 -7.65 3.17 9.19
C TYR A 102 -6.55 4.23 9.10
N TYR A 103 -6.73 5.20 8.21
CA TYR A 103 -5.88 6.38 8.17
C TYR A 103 -6.71 7.64 7.97
N ARG A 104 -6.12 8.76 8.41
CA ARG A 104 -6.62 10.09 8.16
C ARG A 104 -5.48 11.08 7.98
N PHE A 105 -5.64 11.96 7.02
CA PHE A 105 -4.86 13.16 6.81
C PHE A 105 -5.73 14.36 7.14
N ASP A 106 -5.26 15.19 8.07
CA ASP A 106 -5.87 16.48 8.40
C ASP A 106 -5.18 17.55 7.55
N VAL A 107 -5.84 17.93 6.46
CA VAL A 107 -5.38 18.91 5.48
C VAL A 107 -6.44 20.00 5.30
N ASP A 108 -6.01 21.25 5.17
CA ASP A 108 -6.91 22.39 4.95
C ASP A 108 -7.41 22.47 3.50
N LYS A 109 -8.69 22.80 3.32
CA LYS A 109 -9.33 23.00 2.00
C LYS A 109 -8.69 24.08 1.11
N ASN A 110 -7.99 25.04 1.71
CA ASN A 110 -7.27 26.11 1.01
C ASN A 110 -5.95 25.63 0.42
N GLN A 111 -5.57 24.37 0.66
CA GLN A 111 -4.45 23.74 -0.04
C GLN A 111 -4.67 23.82 -1.56
N PRO A 112 -3.61 23.65 -2.37
CA PRO A 112 -3.67 23.76 -3.83
C PRO A 112 -4.70 22.86 -4.54
N LEU A 113 -5.10 21.74 -3.92
CA LEU A 113 -6.17 20.86 -4.43
C LEU A 113 -7.57 21.47 -4.28
N GLY A 114 -7.75 22.50 -3.45
CA GLY A 114 -9.03 23.17 -3.23
C GLY A 114 -10.05 22.37 -2.41
N THR A 115 -9.60 21.34 -1.71
CA THR A 115 -10.42 20.44 -0.89
C THR A 115 -9.60 19.84 0.25
N ASP A 116 -10.26 19.49 1.36
CA ASP A 116 -9.73 18.73 2.49
C ASP A 116 -9.95 17.20 2.32
N ASN A 117 -10.64 16.79 1.26
CA ASN A 117 -11.00 15.39 1.01
C ASN A 117 -9.91 14.60 0.27
N LEU A 118 -8.92 15.29 -0.30
CA LEU A 118 -7.85 14.69 -1.10
C LEU A 118 -6.49 15.14 -0.59
N VAL A 119 -5.51 14.25 -0.73
CA VAL A 119 -4.11 14.53 -0.44
C VAL A 119 -3.29 14.32 -1.70
N GLN A 120 -2.39 15.25 -1.99
CA GLN A 120 -1.46 15.12 -3.10
C GLN A 120 -0.31 14.20 -2.69
N MET A 121 -0.27 13.01 -3.28
CA MET A 121 0.82 12.04 -3.16
C MET A 121 1.67 12.02 -4.43
N GLY A 122 2.83 11.38 -4.38
CA GLY A 122 3.66 11.17 -5.57
C GLY A 122 4.61 10.00 -5.41
N ALA A 123 4.86 9.30 -6.51
CA ALA A 123 5.84 8.22 -6.63
C ALA A 123 6.21 8.03 -8.11
N TYR A 124 7.38 7.46 -8.38
CA TYR A 124 7.85 7.10 -9.73
C TYR A 124 7.86 8.25 -10.74
N ASP A 125 8.12 9.48 -10.29
CA ASP A 125 8.03 10.72 -11.09
C ASP A 125 6.61 11.09 -11.53
N PHE A 126 5.59 10.52 -10.87
CA PHE A 126 4.17 10.78 -11.13
C PHE A 126 3.42 11.24 -9.86
N PRO A 127 2.77 12.41 -9.91
CA PRO A 127 1.85 12.83 -8.85
C PRO A 127 0.51 12.09 -8.96
N ASN A 128 -0.10 11.81 -7.82
CA ASN A 128 -1.41 11.15 -7.69
C ASN A 128 -2.18 11.73 -6.50
N THR A 129 -3.50 11.62 -6.47
CA THR A 129 -4.32 11.94 -5.31
C THR A 129 -4.78 10.68 -4.60
N ILE A 130 -4.85 10.78 -3.26
CA ILE A 130 -5.49 9.78 -2.42
C ILE A 130 -6.61 10.43 -1.63
N ALA A 131 -7.61 9.66 -1.23
CA ALA A 131 -8.61 10.14 -0.27
C ALA A 131 -7.92 10.50 1.05
N ALA A 132 -8.38 11.57 1.71
CA ALA A 132 -7.79 12.01 2.98
C ALA A 132 -8.16 11.08 4.14
N GLU A 133 -9.27 10.34 4.05
CA GLU A 133 -9.73 9.45 5.12
C GLU A 133 -10.30 8.15 4.55
N ALA A 134 -9.80 7.00 5.01
CA ALA A 134 -10.28 5.70 4.53
C ALA A 134 -9.99 4.54 5.50
N TRP A 135 -10.78 3.48 5.35
CA TRP A 135 -10.45 2.14 5.83
C TRP A 135 -9.80 1.31 4.72
N LEU A 136 -8.87 0.44 5.07
CA LEU A 136 -8.17 -0.46 4.16
C LEU A 136 -8.12 -1.87 4.77
N PRO A 137 -9.20 -2.66 4.63
CA PRO A 137 -9.13 -4.10 4.84
C PRO A 137 -8.31 -4.76 3.73
N ALA A 138 -7.50 -5.74 4.10
CA ALA A 138 -6.75 -6.59 3.19
C ALA A 138 -6.67 -8.03 3.70
N ILE A 139 -6.66 -8.98 2.78
CA ILE A 139 -6.52 -10.42 3.04
C ILE A 139 -5.62 -11.05 1.98
N SER A 140 -4.74 -11.94 2.40
CA SER A 140 -3.88 -12.75 1.54
C SER A 140 -3.86 -14.19 2.04
N LEU A 141 -4.09 -15.14 1.14
CA LEU A 141 -4.04 -16.56 1.42
C LEU A 141 -3.07 -17.21 0.44
N SER A 142 -2.10 -17.95 0.96
CA SER A 142 -1.15 -18.71 0.16
C SER A 142 -1.01 -20.15 0.67
N TYR A 143 -0.57 -21.02 -0.23
CA TYR A 143 -0.26 -22.42 0.08
C TYR A 143 1.08 -22.80 -0.54
N THR A 144 2.06 -23.19 0.26
CA THR A 144 3.36 -23.65 -0.24
C THR A 144 3.29 -25.13 -0.59
N TYR A 145 3.53 -25.46 -1.85
CA TYR A 145 3.64 -26.83 -2.34
C TYR A 145 5.08 -27.12 -2.76
N GLU A 146 5.80 -27.89 -1.95
CA GLU A 146 7.11 -28.42 -2.32
C GLU A 146 6.98 -29.39 -3.50
N THR A 147 7.74 -29.17 -4.56
CA THR A 147 7.66 -29.93 -5.81
C THR A 147 8.77 -30.97 -5.90
N ASN A 148 8.94 -31.78 -4.86
CA ASN A 148 9.99 -32.80 -4.73
C ASN A 148 10.02 -33.83 -5.90
N GLN A 149 8.94 -33.95 -6.66
CA GLN A 149 8.82 -34.79 -7.85
C GLN A 149 9.32 -34.13 -9.15
N LEU A 150 9.61 -32.82 -9.14
CA LEU A 150 10.08 -32.03 -10.28
C LEU A 150 11.52 -31.56 -10.03
N PRO A 151 12.55 -32.18 -10.63
CA PRO A 151 13.95 -31.86 -10.33
C PRO A 151 14.39 -30.42 -10.63
N TRP A 152 13.60 -29.66 -11.38
CA TRP A 152 13.90 -28.30 -11.81
C TRP A 152 13.13 -27.23 -11.01
N LEU A 153 12.25 -27.63 -10.08
CA LEU A 153 11.37 -26.71 -9.36
C LEU A 153 11.38 -27.09 -7.88
N ASP A 154 11.71 -26.13 -7.01
CA ASP A 154 11.80 -26.39 -5.58
C ASP A 154 10.41 -26.35 -4.94
N TYR A 155 9.65 -25.29 -5.22
CA TYR A 155 8.27 -25.18 -4.79
C TYR A 155 7.45 -24.27 -5.70
N VAL A 156 6.12 -24.43 -5.61
CA VAL A 156 5.14 -23.47 -6.10
C VAL A 156 4.31 -22.99 -4.92
N MET A 157 4.06 -21.69 -4.88
CA MET A 157 3.20 -21.08 -3.87
C MET A 157 2.08 -20.31 -4.57
N PRO A 158 0.97 -20.96 -4.93
CA PRO A 158 -0.24 -20.25 -5.32
C PRO A 158 -0.74 -19.35 -4.19
N TYR A 159 -1.29 -18.20 -4.56
CA TYR A 159 -1.89 -17.25 -3.64
C TYR A 159 -3.07 -16.52 -4.26
N MET A 160 -3.95 -16.03 -3.38
CA MET A 160 -4.99 -15.07 -3.72
C MET A 160 -4.98 -13.93 -2.71
N GLU A 161 -5.15 -12.71 -3.20
CA GLU A 161 -5.09 -11.50 -2.40
C GLU A 161 -6.24 -10.57 -2.78
N TYR A 162 -6.77 -9.87 -1.78
CA TYR A 162 -7.81 -8.87 -1.96
C TYR A 162 -7.61 -7.73 -0.98
N SER A 163 -7.74 -6.51 -1.48
CA SER A 163 -7.79 -5.31 -0.65
C SER A 163 -8.76 -4.31 -1.24
N VAL A 164 -9.33 -3.46 -0.39
CA VAL A 164 -10.21 -2.37 -0.84
C VAL A 164 -9.96 -1.14 0.00
N LEU A 165 -9.70 -0.03 -0.67
CA LEU A 165 -9.63 1.28 -0.05
C LEU A 165 -11.05 1.84 0.05
N MET A 166 -11.64 1.70 1.24
CA MET A 166 -12.99 2.14 1.59
C MET A 166 -12.97 3.59 2.05
N LYS A 167 -13.28 4.51 1.14
CA LYS A 167 -13.16 5.95 1.36
C LYS A 167 -14.31 6.44 2.20
N GLN A 168 -14.06 7.39 3.09
CA GLN A 168 -15.12 7.93 3.96
C GLN A 168 -15.97 9.01 3.28
N GLU A 169 -15.46 9.59 2.19
CA GLU A 169 -16.19 10.56 1.39
C GLU A 169 -17.27 9.88 0.55
N SER A 170 -18.53 10.29 0.71
CA SER A 170 -19.69 9.63 0.07
C SER A 170 -19.69 9.71 -1.45
N ASP A 171 -19.04 10.73 -1.99
CA ASP A 171 -19.00 11.00 -3.43
C ASP A 171 -17.81 10.32 -4.11
N PHE A 172 -16.97 9.61 -3.34
CA PHE A 172 -15.83 8.87 -3.85
C PHE A 172 -16.18 7.40 -4.03
N ASN A 173 -15.68 6.78 -5.11
CA ASN A 173 -15.84 5.35 -5.28
C ASN A 173 -14.68 4.60 -4.63
N ASP A 174 -14.96 3.49 -3.96
CA ASP A 174 -13.93 2.64 -3.36
C ASP A 174 -13.00 2.01 -4.40
N SER A 175 -11.73 1.82 -4.03
CA SER A 175 -10.70 1.26 -4.92
C SER A 175 -10.30 -0.12 -4.45
N ALA A 176 -10.76 -1.16 -5.15
CA ALA A 176 -10.46 -2.55 -4.87
C ALA A 176 -9.35 -3.09 -5.77
N LEU A 177 -8.54 -4.01 -5.24
CA LEU A 177 -7.55 -4.78 -5.98
C LEU A 177 -7.67 -6.25 -5.57
N ALA A 178 -7.85 -7.10 -6.57
CA ALA A 178 -7.87 -8.55 -6.42
C ALA A 178 -6.74 -9.16 -7.27
N THR A 179 -5.97 -10.07 -6.68
CA THR A 179 -4.89 -10.77 -7.39
C THR A 179 -5.01 -12.26 -7.16
N LEU A 180 -4.92 -13.03 -8.24
CA LEU A 180 -4.72 -14.48 -8.20
C LEU A 180 -3.40 -14.77 -8.90
N GLY A 181 -2.49 -15.44 -8.20
CA GLY A 181 -1.15 -15.66 -8.71
C GLY A 181 -0.47 -16.89 -8.13
N ALA A 182 0.78 -17.06 -8.55
CA ALA A 182 1.67 -18.08 -8.01
C ALA A 182 3.12 -17.61 -8.08
N ALA A 183 3.85 -17.89 -7.00
CA ALA A 183 5.31 -17.80 -6.98
C ALA A 183 5.91 -19.16 -7.32
N TRP A 184 6.91 -19.16 -8.18
CA TRP A 184 7.63 -20.34 -8.67
C TRP A 184 9.09 -20.18 -8.30
N ALA A 185 9.63 -21.11 -7.50
CA ALA A 185 11.01 -21.04 -7.03
C ALA A 185 11.86 -22.19 -7.57
N SER A 186 13.06 -21.86 -8.06
CA SER A 186 14.03 -22.82 -8.58
C SER A 186 15.46 -22.30 -8.34
N GLY A 187 16.11 -22.83 -7.31
CA GLY A 187 17.38 -22.34 -6.79
C GLY A 187 17.31 -20.86 -6.48
N ASN A 188 18.04 -20.07 -7.26
CA ASN A 188 18.14 -18.62 -7.12
C ASN A 188 17.07 -17.85 -7.91
N TRP A 189 16.23 -18.54 -8.69
CA TRP A 189 15.15 -17.95 -9.46
C TRP A 189 13.85 -17.91 -8.66
N TYR A 190 13.21 -16.74 -8.68
CA TYR A 190 11.88 -16.50 -8.15
C TYR A 190 11.05 -15.82 -9.24
N ILE A 191 10.09 -16.55 -9.79
CA ILE A 191 9.23 -16.09 -10.86
C ILE A 191 7.83 -15.92 -10.29
N TYR A 192 7.15 -14.81 -10.60
CA TYR A 192 5.76 -14.57 -10.22
C TYR A 192 4.89 -14.51 -11.48
N THR A 193 3.72 -15.12 -11.41
CA THR A 193 2.69 -15.01 -12.44
C THR A 193 1.41 -14.54 -11.80
N ASP A 194 0.93 -13.35 -12.18
CA ASP A 194 -0.19 -12.67 -11.55
C ASP A 194 -1.28 -12.32 -12.55
N LEU A 195 -2.52 -12.68 -12.23
CA LEU A 195 -3.71 -12.10 -12.83
C LEU A 195 -4.33 -11.17 -11.79
N SER A 196 -4.23 -9.87 -12.03
CA SER A 196 -4.73 -8.83 -11.13
C SER A 196 -5.88 -8.07 -11.79
N ALA A 197 -6.94 -7.82 -11.03
CA ALA A 197 -8.08 -7.02 -11.45
C ALA A 197 -8.34 -5.91 -10.43
N SER A 198 -8.69 -4.71 -10.90
CA SER A 198 -8.94 -3.55 -10.04
C SER A 198 -9.89 -2.56 -10.68
N ASN A 199 -10.72 -1.90 -9.86
CA ASN A 199 -11.54 -0.74 -10.26
C ASN A 199 -10.97 0.61 -9.78
N GLY A 200 -9.73 0.65 -9.29
CA GLY A 200 -9.19 1.87 -8.67
C GLY A 200 -7.67 1.84 -8.42
N ASN A 201 -6.92 1.01 -9.14
CA ASN A 201 -5.47 0.95 -9.07
C ASN A 201 -4.86 1.26 -10.44
N GLU A 202 -4.04 2.31 -10.46
CA GLU A 202 -3.43 2.84 -11.67
C GLU A 202 -2.48 1.86 -12.38
N PHE A 203 -1.86 0.94 -11.64
CA PHE A 203 -0.91 -0.01 -12.21
C PHE A 203 -1.56 -1.24 -12.84
N ILE A 204 -2.89 -1.37 -12.80
CA ILE A 204 -3.59 -2.45 -13.50
C ILE A 204 -3.94 -2.01 -14.94
N GLY A 205 -4.02 -0.71 -15.21
CA GLY A 205 -4.26 -0.15 -16.55
C GLY A 205 -5.62 0.53 -16.66
N GLY A 206 -6.01 0.89 -17.89
CA GLY A 206 -7.16 1.75 -18.19
C GLY A 206 -6.73 2.86 -19.16
N ASP A 207 -7.69 3.45 -19.86
CA ASP A 207 -7.44 4.55 -20.81
C ASP A 207 -7.59 5.93 -20.16
N ASP A 208 -8.12 5.99 -18.94
CA ASP A 208 -8.31 7.23 -18.20
C ASP A 208 -6.99 7.84 -17.75
N ALA A 209 -7.02 9.15 -17.49
CA ALA A 209 -5.87 9.88 -17.01
C ALA A 209 -5.42 9.34 -15.63
N PHE A 210 -4.15 8.97 -15.54
CA PHE A 210 -3.50 8.58 -14.30
C PHE A 210 -3.56 9.71 -13.27
N GLY A 211 -3.87 9.39 -12.01
CA GLY A 211 -3.58 10.29 -10.90
C GLY A 211 -4.70 10.56 -9.90
N ASP A 212 -5.82 9.83 -9.94
CA ASP A 212 -6.92 10.01 -8.96
C ASP A 212 -7.67 8.72 -8.60
N ARG A 213 -7.21 7.55 -9.08
CA ARG A 213 -7.91 6.29 -8.79
C ARG A 213 -7.84 5.87 -7.33
N LEU A 214 -6.88 6.35 -6.55
CA LEU A 214 -6.84 6.19 -5.09
C LEU A 214 -7.53 7.36 -4.35
N GLY A 215 -7.82 8.44 -5.07
CA GLY A 215 -8.52 9.65 -4.64
C GLY A 215 -10.02 9.52 -4.87
N ALA A 216 -10.62 10.43 -5.64
CA ALA A 216 -12.07 10.41 -5.85
C ALA A 216 -12.53 9.16 -6.60
N ASN A 217 -11.70 8.65 -7.53
CA ASN A 217 -11.99 7.51 -8.40
C ASN A 217 -13.36 7.67 -9.09
N LEU A 218 -13.41 8.40 -10.20
CA LEU A 218 -14.67 8.86 -10.79
C LEU A 218 -15.51 7.75 -11.46
N ASP A 219 -14.94 6.57 -11.67
CA ASP A 219 -15.63 5.38 -12.18
C ASP A 219 -15.34 4.13 -11.34
N ASN A 220 -16.06 3.05 -11.64
CA ASN A 220 -15.93 1.74 -11.00
C ASN A 220 -15.58 0.65 -12.02
N GLU A 221 -14.95 1.02 -13.15
CA GLU A 221 -14.67 0.07 -14.21
C GLU A 221 -13.52 -0.86 -13.81
N TRP A 222 -13.77 -2.16 -13.85
CA TRP A 222 -12.76 -3.16 -13.54
C TRP A 222 -11.83 -3.37 -14.72
N GLN A 223 -10.56 -3.06 -14.51
CA GLN A 223 -9.47 -3.36 -15.43
C GLN A 223 -8.75 -4.62 -14.97
N THR A 224 -8.14 -5.35 -15.91
CA THR A 224 -7.40 -6.59 -15.63
C THR A 224 -6.03 -6.56 -16.29
N ARG A 225 -5.01 -6.99 -15.55
CA ARG A 225 -3.63 -7.12 -16.02
C ARG A 225 -3.08 -8.49 -15.70
N PHE A 226 -2.46 -9.11 -16.69
CA PHE A 226 -1.60 -10.27 -16.47
C PHE A 226 -0.15 -9.81 -16.42
N ASN A 227 0.57 -10.19 -15.37
CA ASN A 227 1.98 -9.84 -15.16
C ASN A 227 2.81 -11.11 -14.95
N ILE A 228 4.04 -11.09 -15.48
CA ILE A 228 5.07 -12.06 -15.14
C ILE A 228 6.30 -11.28 -14.68
N ASN A 229 6.76 -11.58 -13.47
CA ASN A 229 7.99 -11.01 -12.91
C ASN A 229 9.07 -12.09 -12.81
N PHE A 230 10.30 -11.75 -13.18
CA PHE A 230 11.46 -12.64 -13.09
C PHE A 230 12.50 -12.03 -12.14
N GLY A 231 12.77 -12.71 -11.03
CA GLY A 231 13.82 -12.35 -10.08
C GLY A 231 14.92 -13.41 -10.03
N TYR A 232 16.18 -12.96 -10.02
CA TYR A 232 17.35 -13.81 -9.77
C TYR A 232 18.16 -13.22 -8.62
N TYR A 233 18.42 -14.01 -7.59
CA TYR A 233 19.15 -13.60 -6.39
C TYR A 233 20.53 -14.25 -6.39
N PHE A 234 21.59 -13.44 -6.32
CA PHE A 234 22.99 -13.89 -6.37
C PHE A 234 23.62 -14.02 -4.97
#